data_AF-A0A537SSA0-F1
#
_entry.id   AF-A0A537SSA0-F1
#
_cell.length_a   1.000
_cell.length_b   1.000
_cell.length_c   1.000
_cell.angle_alpha   90.00
_cell.angle_beta   90.00
_cell.angle_gamma   90.00
#
_symmetry.space_group_name_H-M   'P 1'
#
loop_
_entity.id
_entity.type
_entity.pdbx_description
1 polymer ?
#
loop_
_entity_poly.entity_id
_entity_poly.type
_entity_poly.pdbx_seq_one_letter_code
_entity_poly.pdbx_strand_id
1 'polypeptide(L)'
;MPLEPIATPPERSEPLAAGPLRPPGLGLLLAEARGIFEFNASVLLSPILLRAPRGDGHPVLALPGFLAGDLSMAPMRRYLRELGHDTYAWQMGRNTRGVSRTRAALRDRLAAIHSVTTRKVSIVGWSLGGIFARDLALQAPEMVRSVITLGSPFANDVRATNATWLYEAMSGEAVEDNPELRSAIAGDLPVPATSIYSRTDGIVNWRTCLSRASDTAENIEVHLASHVGLGVNPAALWAVADRLAQPEGEFRQFDRSGPFAIAYSPPENAQS
;
A
#
# COMPACT_ATOMS: atom_id res chain seq x y z
N MET A 1 -49.64 -9.30 38.89
CA MET A 1 -48.19 -9.28 38.60
C MET A 1 -47.98 -8.66 37.23
N PRO A 2 -47.44 -7.44 37.13
CA PRO A 2 -46.98 -6.87 35.87
C PRO A 2 -45.60 -7.43 35.51
N LEU A 3 -45.40 -7.74 34.23
CA LEU A 3 -44.15 -8.22 33.64
C LEU A 3 -43.14 -7.05 33.55
N GLU A 4 -41.90 -7.28 33.99
CA GLU A 4 -40.78 -6.33 33.87
C GLU A 4 -40.32 -6.17 32.40
N PRO A 5 -39.88 -4.98 31.98
CA PRO A 5 -39.29 -4.77 30.66
C PRO A 5 -37.85 -5.31 30.60
N ILE A 6 -37.55 -6.06 29.53
CA ILE A 6 -36.22 -6.56 29.19
C ILE A 6 -35.30 -5.37 28.89
N ALA A 7 -34.29 -5.17 29.74
CA ALA A 7 -33.23 -4.19 29.53
C ALA A 7 -32.36 -4.62 28.33
N THR A 8 -32.32 -3.79 27.30
CA THR A 8 -31.33 -3.84 26.22
C THR A 8 -29.93 -3.60 26.79
N PRO A 9 -28.93 -4.44 26.52
CA PRO A 9 -27.57 -4.20 26.97
C PRO A 9 -26.98 -2.98 26.23
N PRO A 10 -26.18 -2.14 26.90
CA PRO A 10 -25.55 -0.99 26.26
C PRO A 10 -24.52 -1.47 25.23
N GLU A 11 -24.58 -0.89 24.02
CA GLU A 11 -23.51 -0.96 23.03
C GLU A 11 -22.20 -0.53 23.69
N ARG A 12 -21.24 -1.46 23.78
CA ARG A 12 -19.87 -1.13 24.14
C ARG A 12 -19.20 -0.52 22.91
N SER A 13 -19.38 0.78 22.72
CA SER A 13 -18.40 1.57 21.98
C SER A 13 -17.17 1.70 22.87
N GLU A 14 -16.16 0.86 22.62
CA GLU A 14 -14.85 1.07 23.23
C GLU A 14 -14.33 2.44 22.75
N PRO A 15 -13.96 3.36 23.65
CA PRO A 15 -13.33 4.60 23.24
C PRO A 15 -11.97 4.27 22.62
N LEU A 16 -11.78 4.66 21.35
CA LEU A 16 -10.47 4.74 20.70
C LEU A 16 -9.51 5.43 21.64
N ALA A 17 -8.58 4.68 22.24
CA ALA A 17 -7.59 5.21 23.14
C ALA A 17 -6.69 6.20 22.38
N ALA A 18 -7.01 7.49 22.52
CA ALA A 18 -6.29 8.62 21.94
C ALA A 18 -4.98 8.85 22.71
N GLY A 19 -3.96 8.04 22.40
CA GLY A 19 -2.57 8.29 22.73
C GLY A 19 -1.70 8.30 21.47
N PRO A 20 -0.52 8.96 21.48
CA PRO A 20 0.37 8.98 20.32
C PRO A 20 0.77 7.55 19.92
N LEU A 21 0.70 7.25 18.62
CA LEU A 21 1.03 5.93 18.08
C LEU A 21 2.53 5.66 18.27
N ARG A 22 2.88 4.44 18.67
CA ARG A 22 4.26 4.01 18.89
C ARG A 22 4.76 3.16 17.72
N PRO A 23 6.06 3.20 17.40
CA PRO A 23 6.62 2.31 16.40
C PRO A 23 6.52 0.84 16.83
N PRO A 24 6.57 -0.12 15.89
CA PRO A 24 6.56 -1.55 16.21
C PRO A 24 7.71 -1.95 17.13
N GLY A 25 7.47 -2.91 18.03
CA GLY A 25 8.47 -3.37 18.98
C GLY A 25 9.67 -4.06 18.31
N LEU A 26 10.82 -4.08 19.01
CA LEU A 26 12.09 -4.65 18.50
C LEU A 26 11.97 -6.11 18.01
N GLY A 27 11.11 -6.92 18.63
CA GLY A 27 10.86 -8.28 18.18
C GLY A 27 10.25 -8.37 16.78
N LEU A 28 9.35 -7.46 16.42
CA LEU A 28 8.78 -7.37 15.07
C LEU A 28 9.80 -6.84 14.07
N LEU A 29 10.60 -5.85 14.47
CA LEU A 29 11.70 -5.32 13.65
C LEU A 29 12.70 -6.43 13.27
N LEU A 30 13.14 -7.26 14.23
CA LEU A 30 14.03 -8.40 13.93
C LEU A 30 13.35 -9.46 13.07
N ALA A 31 12.03 -9.60 13.19
CA ALA A 31 11.25 -10.55 12.41
C ALA A 31 11.08 -10.13 10.93
N GLU A 32 11.56 -8.95 10.51
CA GLU A 32 11.64 -8.53 9.10
C GLU A 32 12.55 -9.44 8.25
N ALA A 33 13.48 -10.17 8.88
CA ALA A 33 14.27 -11.20 8.20
C ALA A 33 13.40 -12.27 7.51
N ARG A 34 12.13 -12.41 7.93
CA ARG A 34 11.14 -13.29 7.28
C ARG A 34 10.83 -12.90 5.83
N GLY A 35 11.10 -11.67 5.41
CA GLY A 35 10.93 -11.24 4.02
C GLY A 35 11.68 -12.13 3.01
N ILE A 36 12.80 -12.75 3.42
CA ILE A 36 13.51 -13.74 2.60
C ILE A 36 12.65 -15.01 2.39
N PHE A 37 12.02 -15.50 3.45
CA PHE A 37 11.12 -16.66 3.37
C PHE A 37 9.86 -16.33 2.56
N GLU A 38 9.35 -15.10 2.66
CA GLU A 38 8.20 -14.64 1.87
C GLU A 38 8.53 -14.60 0.38
N PHE A 39 9.73 -14.14 0.00
CA PHE A 39 10.21 -14.22 -1.38
C PHE A 39 10.28 -15.68 -1.87
N ASN A 40 10.89 -16.57 -1.09
CA ASN A 40 10.99 -17.99 -1.44
C ASN A 40 9.61 -18.65 -1.57
N ALA A 41 8.66 -18.29 -0.69
CA ALA A 41 7.29 -18.76 -0.78
C ALA A 41 6.62 -18.33 -2.08
N SER A 42 6.86 -17.10 -2.55
CA SER A 42 6.34 -16.64 -3.85
C SER A 42 6.96 -17.36 -5.04
N VAL A 43 8.23 -17.70 -4.98
CA VAL A 43 8.86 -18.54 -6.01
C VAL A 43 8.21 -19.93 -6.02
N LEU A 44 8.04 -20.55 -4.86
CA LEU A 44 7.40 -21.87 -4.71
C LEU A 44 5.94 -21.86 -5.18
N LEU A 45 5.19 -20.82 -4.84
CA LEU A 45 3.77 -20.66 -5.14
C LEU A 45 3.52 -19.97 -6.49
N SER A 46 4.57 -19.79 -7.30
CA SER A 46 4.47 -19.15 -8.61
C SER A 46 3.43 -19.79 -9.55
N PRO A 47 3.23 -21.13 -9.60
CA PRO A 47 2.18 -21.70 -10.46
C PRO A 47 0.76 -21.31 -10.03
N ILE A 48 0.56 -21.04 -8.74
CA ILE A 48 -0.72 -20.53 -8.21
C ILE A 48 -0.82 -19.04 -8.53
N LEU A 49 0.21 -18.26 -8.23
CA LEU A 49 0.24 -16.81 -8.51
C LEU A 49 0.00 -16.49 -9.98
N LEU A 50 0.54 -17.28 -10.91
CA LEU A 50 0.33 -17.07 -12.35
C LEU A 50 -1.12 -17.35 -12.82
N ARG A 51 -1.98 -17.88 -11.95
CA ARG A 51 -3.44 -18.01 -12.18
C ARG A 51 -4.24 -16.80 -11.67
N ALA A 52 -3.57 -15.80 -11.10
CA ALA A 52 -4.24 -14.57 -10.68
C ALA A 52 -4.93 -13.88 -11.88
N PRO A 53 -5.94 -13.03 -11.61
CA PRO A 53 -6.60 -12.25 -12.66
C PRO A 53 -5.59 -11.52 -13.55
N ARG A 54 -5.83 -11.56 -14.87
CA ARG A 54 -4.92 -10.97 -15.85
C ARG A 54 -5.26 -9.50 -16.11
N GLY A 55 -4.23 -8.74 -16.45
CA GLY A 55 -4.37 -7.35 -16.87
C GLY A 55 -4.85 -7.19 -18.30
N ASP A 56 -5.35 -6.00 -18.61
CA ASP A 56 -5.76 -5.55 -19.94
C ASP A 56 -4.62 -4.85 -20.72
N GLY A 57 -3.36 -5.04 -20.33
CA GLY A 57 -2.19 -4.39 -20.94
C GLY A 57 -1.91 -2.96 -20.50
N HIS A 58 -2.63 -2.39 -19.53
CA HIS A 58 -2.39 -1.00 -19.10
C HIS A 58 -1.03 -0.83 -18.39
N PRO A 59 -0.49 0.41 -18.41
CA PRO A 59 0.77 0.72 -17.74
C PRO A 59 0.66 0.68 -16.21
N VAL A 60 1.66 0.07 -15.56
CA VAL A 60 1.79 0.02 -14.10
C VAL A 60 3.14 0.59 -13.67
N LEU A 61 3.14 1.70 -12.93
CA LEU A 61 4.35 2.30 -12.37
C LEU A 61 4.61 1.77 -10.95
N ALA A 62 5.77 1.13 -10.76
CA ALA A 62 6.19 0.62 -9.45
C ALA A 62 7.15 1.58 -8.74
N LEU A 63 6.78 2.02 -7.53
CA LEU A 63 7.53 2.98 -6.71
C LEU A 63 8.17 2.28 -5.49
N PRO A 64 9.50 2.32 -5.35
CA PRO A 64 10.21 1.62 -4.26
C PRO A 64 10.10 2.35 -2.92
N GLY A 65 10.31 1.61 -1.83
CA GLY A 65 10.44 2.17 -0.48
C GLY A 65 11.74 2.95 -0.28
N PHE A 66 11.89 3.55 0.90
CA PHE A 66 13.07 4.33 1.27
C PHE A 66 14.35 3.47 1.26
N LEU A 67 15.48 4.06 0.82
CA LEU A 67 16.78 3.41 0.53
C LEU A 67 16.80 2.34 -0.58
N ALA A 68 15.63 1.91 -1.04
CA ALA A 68 15.47 0.92 -2.10
C ALA A 68 15.50 1.57 -3.49
N GLY A 69 15.35 0.77 -4.54
CA GLY A 69 15.45 1.23 -5.93
C GLY A 69 14.78 0.23 -6.87
N ASP A 70 15.03 0.35 -8.17
CA ASP A 70 14.32 -0.45 -9.17
C ASP A 70 14.45 -1.97 -9.00
N LEU A 71 15.58 -2.44 -8.47
CA LEU A 71 15.82 -3.87 -8.26
C LEU A 71 14.91 -4.47 -7.18
N SER A 72 14.53 -3.71 -6.14
CA SER A 72 13.67 -4.24 -5.08
C SER A 72 12.25 -4.53 -5.56
N MET A 73 11.77 -3.76 -6.53
CA MET A 73 10.45 -3.94 -7.14
C MET A 73 10.49 -4.81 -8.41
N ALA A 74 11.67 -5.30 -8.82
CA ALA A 74 11.82 -6.09 -10.04
C ALA A 74 11.03 -7.41 -10.02
N PRO A 75 10.98 -8.19 -8.92
CA PRO A 75 10.17 -9.40 -8.86
C PRO A 75 8.69 -9.13 -9.12
N MET A 76 8.13 -8.11 -8.48
CA MET A 76 6.74 -7.71 -8.67
C MET A 76 6.48 -7.24 -10.10
N ARG A 77 7.35 -6.38 -10.66
CA ARG A 77 7.22 -5.95 -12.06
C ARG A 77 7.29 -7.12 -13.04
N ARG A 78 8.13 -8.12 -12.78
CA ARG A 78 8.23 -9.34 -13.60
C ARG A 78 6.94 -10.15 -13.53
N TYR A 79 6.45 -10.41 -12.32
CA TYR A 79 5.19 -11.11 -12.09
C TYR A 79 4.01 -10.44 -12.78
N LEU A 80 3.83 -9.13 -12.60
CA LEU A 80 2.75 -8.38 -13.24
C LEU A 80 2.86 -8.37 -14.77
N ARG A 81 4.08 -8.39 -15.33
CA ARG A 81 4.27 -8.55 -16.78
C ARG A 81 3.81 -9.91 -17.29
N GLU A 82 4.07 -10.99 -16.54
CA GLU A 82 3.55 -12.33 -16.88
C GLU A 82 2.02 -12.39 -16.83
N LEU A 83 1.38 -11.56 -16.00
CA LEU A 83 -0.06 -11.41 -15.94
C LEU A 83 -0.64 -10.46 -17.00
N GLY A 84 0.19 -9.88 -17.86
CA GLY A 84 -0.26 -9.04 -18.98
C GLY A 84 -0.34 -7.54 -18.68
N HIS A 85 0.40 -7.04 -17.69
CA HIS A 85 0.56 -5.60 -17.47
C HIS A 85 1.83 -5.05 -18.14
N ASP A 86 1.79 -3.79 -18.56
CA ASP A 86 2.99 -3.08 -19.04
C ASP A 86 3.69 -2.37 -17.87
N THR A 87 4.72 -2.97 -17.31
CA THR A 87 5.28 -2.50 -16.03
C THR A 87 6.50 -1.60 -16.18
N TYR A 88 6.44 -0.45 -15.51
CA TYR A 88 7.45 0.60 -15.52
C TYR A 88 8.16 0.72 -14.17
N ALA A 89 9.46 0.92 -14.27
CA ALA A 89 10.37 1.26 -13.18
C ALA A 89 10.30 2.75 -12.82
N TRP A 90 10.73 3.11 -11.60
CA TRP A 90 10.78 4.51 -11.16
C TRP A 90 11.93 5.29 -11.84
N GLN A 91 13.06 4.63 -12.13
CA GLN A 91 14.21 5.16 -12.88
C GLN A 91 14.90 6.40 -12.29
N MET A 92 14.93 6.53 -10.95
CA MET A 92 15.59 7.67 -10.27
C MET A 92 16.71 7.24 -9.33
N GLY A 93 17.22 6.01 -9.47
CA GLY A 93 18.33 5.46 -8.68
C GLY A 93 17.88 4.84 -7.37
N ARG A 94 18.41 5.33 -6.24
CA ARG A 94 17.98 4.95 -4.87
C ARG A 94 17.03 6.01 -4.29
N ASN A 95 15.98 5.56 -3.62
CA ASN A 95 14.97 6.42 -3.00
C ASN A 95 15.48 6.99 -1.68
N THR A 96 16.26 8.07 -1.78
CA THR A 96 16.84 8.75 -0.61
C THR A 96 16.34 10.17 -0.46
N ARG A 97 15.58 10.71 -1.42
CA ARG A 97 15.15 12.11 -1.45
C ARG A 97 13.78 12.26 -0.81
N GLY A 98 13.55 13.39 -0.16
CA GLY A 98 12.27 13.73 0.43
C GLY A 98 11.14 13.89 -0.61
N VAL A 99 9.91 13.91 -0.12
CA VAL A 99 8.71 13.90 -0.97
C VAL A 99 8.66 15.13 -1.85
N SER A 100 8.83 16.32 -1.25
CA SER A 100 8.74 17.60 -1.96
C SER A 100 9.79 17.72 -3.08
N ARG A 101 11.00 17.17 -2.85
CA ARG A 101 12.10 17.22 -3.82
C ARG A 101 11.95 16.25 -4.98
N THR A 102 11.23 15.16 -4.79
CA THR A 102 11.06 14.09 -5.79
C THR A 102 9.78 14.29 -6.62
N ARG A 103 8.85 15.10 -6.10
CA ARG A 103 7.52 15.39 -6.65
C ARG A 103 7.51 15.71 -8.15
N ALA A 104 8.28 16.72 -8.58
CA ALA A 104 8.30 17.15 -9.98
C ALA A 104 8.82 16.04 -10.91
N ALA A 105 9.94 15.41 -10.54
CA ALA A 105 10.52 14.32 -11.35
C ALA A 105 9.58 13.12 -11.47
N LEU A 106 8.83 12.78 -10.41
CA LEU A 106 7.83 11.70 -10.45
C LEU A 106 6.64 12.06 -11.32
N ARG A 107 6.20 13.31 -11.29
CA ARG A 107 5.14 13.79 -12.19
C ARG A 107 5.58 13.69 -13.65
N ASP A 108 6.81 14.09 -13.95
CA ASP A 108 7.37 13.98 -15.31
C ASP A 108 7.50 12.52 -15.75
N ARG A 109 7.89 11.63 -14.84
CA ARG A 109 7.95 10.19 -15.10
C ARG A 109 6.56 9.61 -15.42
N LEU A 110 5.54 9.97 -14.63
CA LEU A 110 4.15 9.58 -14.88
C LEU A 110 3.68 10.11 -16.25
N ALA A 111 3.92 11.39 -16.53
CA ALA A 111 3.54 12.03 -17.79
C ALA A 111 4.21 11.38 -19.01
N ALA A 112 5.47 10.98 -18.90
CA ALA A 112 6.19 10.28 -19.97
C ALA A 112 5.59 8.89 -20.27
N ILE A 113 5.16 8.16 -19.24
CA ILE A 113 4.50 6.86 -19.43
C ILE A 113 3.12 7.06 -20.05
N HIS A 114 2.35 8.00 -19.50
CA HIS A 114 1.01 8.33 -20.00
C HIS A 114 1.03 8.80 -21.46
N SER A 115 2.00 9.63 -21.86
CA SER A 115 2.11 10.15 -23.22
C SER A 115 2.47 9.07 -24.25
N VAL A 116 3.36 8.14 -23.90
CA VAL A 116 3.77 7.04 -24.79
C VAL A 116 2.67 6.00 -24.93
N THR A 117 2.00 5.66 -23.83
CA THR A 117 0.99 4.60 -23.82
C THR A 117 -0.40 5.10 -24.19
N THR A 118 -0.67 6.40 -24.05
CA THR A 118 -2.00 7.03 -24.18
C THR A 118 -3.06 6.42 -23.27
N ARG A 119 -2.64 5.77 -22.17
CA ARG A 119 -3.50 5.11 -21.18
C ARG A 119 -3.17 5.62 -19.78
N LYS A 120 -4.20 5.68 -18.92
CA LYS A 120 -3.99 5.95 -17.50
C LYS A 120 -3.12 4.88 -16.85
N VAL A 121 -2.28 5.31 -15.92
CA VAL A 121 -1.26 4.50 -15.25
C VAL A 121 -1.75 4.09 -13.86
N SER A 122 -1.74 2.79 -13.58
CA SER A 122 -1.90 2.32 -12.19
C SER A 122 -0.58 2.42 -11.46
N ILE A 123 -0.60 2.84 -10.20
CA ILE A 123 0.62 3.06 -9.42
C ILE A 123 0.65 2.09 -8.25
N VAL A 124 1.73 1.31 -8.14
CA VAL A 124 1.98 0.42 -6.99
C VAL A 124 3.14 0.98 -6.19
N GLY A 125 2.87 1.43 -4.97
CA GLY A 125 3.87 2.04 -4.10
C GLY A 125 4.10 1.26 -2.82
N TRP A 126 5.34 0.88 -2.57
CA TRP A 126 5.74 0.20 -1.33
C TRP A 126 6.37 1.19 -0.35
N SER A 127 5.90 1.19 0.90
CA SER A 127 6.43 2.05 1.96
C SER A 127 6.40 3.54 1.54
N LEU A 128 7.52 4.26 1.58
CA LEU A 128 7.63 5.64 1.05
C LEU A 128 7.14 5.77 -0.41
N GLY A 129 7.28 4.72 -1.23
CA GLY A 129 6.74 4.66 -2.58
C GLY A 129 5.22 4.84 -2.64
N GLY A 130 4.49 4.42 -1.60
CA GLY A 130 3.04 4.64 -1.51
C GLY A 130 2.67 6.09 -1.21
N ILE A 131 3.48 6.80 -0.42
CA ILE A 131 3.28 8.24 -0.18
C ILE A 131 3.40 9.00 -1.51
N PHE A 132 4.42 8.66 -2.31
CA PHE A 132 4.58 9.18 -3.66
C PHE A 132 3.41 8.84 -4.59
N ALA A 133 2.91 7.61 -4.53
CA ALA A 133 1.77 7.19 -5.36
C ALA A 133 0.51 8.01 -5.06
N ARG A 134 0.24 8.27 -3.78
CA ARG A 134 -0.89 9.09 -3.34
C ARG A 134 -0.73 10.55 -3.77
N ASP A 135 0.46 11.13 -3.59
CA ASP A 135 0.76 12.50 -4.06
C ASP A 135 0.61 12.64 -5.58
N LEU A 136 1.02 11.64 -6.36
CA LEU A 136 0.81 11.64 -7.83
C LEU A 136 -0.67 11.62 -8.21
N ALA A 137 -1.47 10.80 -7.53
CA ALA A 137 -2.90 10.73 -7.77
C ALA A 137 -3.64 12.04 -7.46
N LEU A 138 -3.15 12.81 -6.47
CA LEU A 138 -3.68 14.14 -6.17
C LEU A 138 -3.26 15.19 -7.21
N GLN A 139 -2.04 15.08 -7.75
CA GLN A 139 -1.51 16.05 -8.73
C GLN A 139 -2.03 15.87 -10.15
N ALA A 140 -2.30 14.62 -10.55
CA ALA A 140 -2.63 14.27 -11.91
C ALA A 140 -3.63 13.11 -11.98
N PRO A 141 -4.84 13.26 -11.39
CA PRO A 141 -5.87 12.21 -11.39
C PRO A 141 -6.29 11.77 -12.80
N GLU A 142 -6.14 12.65 -13.80
CA GLU A 142 -6.40 12.36 -15.20
C GLU A 142 -5.41 11.36 -15.81
N MET A 143 -4.19 11.26 -15.26
CA MET A 143 -3.16 10.32 -15.72
C MET A 143 -3.11 9.03 -14.89
N VAL A 144 -3.79 9.00 -13.74
CA VAL A 144 -3.75 7.86 -12.80
C VAL A 144 -5.02 7.03 -12.89
N ARG A 145 -4.87 5.72 -13.10
CA ARG A 145 -5.98 4.77 -13.16
C ARG A 145 -6.42 4.33 -11.76
N SER A 146 -5.45 3.96 -10.93
CA SER A 146 -5.65 3.51 -9.55
C SER A 146 -4.35 3.56 -8.76
N VAL A 147 -4.46 3.56 -7.43
CA VAL A 147 -3.32 3.51 -6.51
C VAL A 147 -3.41 2.26 -5.63
N ILE A 148 -2.32 1.50 -5.56
CA ILE A 148 -2.17 0.39 -4.62
C ILE A 148 -0.96 0.68 -3.74
N THR A 149 -1.15 0.68 -2.42
CA THR A 149 -0.08 0.91 -1.45
C THR A 149 0.22 -0.36 -0.66
N LEU A 150 1.49 -0.58 -0.33
CA LEU A 150 1.98 -1.74 0.42
C LEU A 150 2.73 -1.25 1.66
N GLY A 151 2.14 -1.41 2.85
CA GLY A 151 2.77 -1.02 4.12
C GLY A 151 3.18 0.46 4.18
N SER A 152 2.38 1.35 3.59
CA SER A 152 2.77 2.75 3.38
C SER A 152 2.20 3.66 4.47
N PRO A 153 3.04 4.38 5.26
CA PRO A 153 2.57 5.22 6.36
C PRO A 153 2.10 6.60 5.88
N PHE A 154 0.85 6.69 5.39
CA PHE A 154 0.30 7.94 4.84
C PHE A 154 -0.75 8.60 5.74
N ALA A 155 -1.31 7.89 6.72
CA ALA A 155 -2.35 8.36 7.62
C ALA A 155 -1.87 8.46 9.08
N ASN A 156 -2.62 9.18 9.92
CA ASN A 156 -2.39 9.31 11.36
C ASN A 156 -0.99 9.85 11.73
N ASP A 157 -0.54 9.63 12.98
CA ASP A 157 0.77 10.05 13.48
C ASP A 157 1.89 9.24 12.79
N VAL A 158 2.37 9.78 11.66
CA VAL A 158 3.42 9.21 10.79
C VAL A 158 4.74 8.97 11.54
N ARG A 159 4.92 9.53 12.76
CA ARG A 159 6.10 9.26 13.62
C ARG A 159 6.11 7.87 14.25
N ALA A 160 5.03 7.11 14.12
CA ALA A 160 4.97 5.72 14.58
C ALA A 160 5.72 4.73 13.66
N THR A 161 6.94 5.07 13.25
CA THR A 161 7.82 4.19 12.46
C THR A 161 9.22 4.15 13.07
N ASN A 162 9.86 2.99 13.02
CA ASN A 162 11.25 2.82 13.45
C ASN A 162 12.25 3.55 12.52
N ALA A 163 11.78 4.10 11.40
CA ALA A 163 12.60 4.70 10.34
C ALA A 163 12.55 6.24 10.28
N THR A 164 11.80 6.94 11.13
CA THR A 164 11.63 8.42 11.03
C THR A 164 12.96 9.15 11.06
N TRP A 165 13.79 8.86 12.06
CA TRP A 165 15.10 9.50 12.24
C TRP A 165 16.03 9.25 11.03
N LEU A 166 16.00 8.05 10.47
CA LEU A 166 16.83 7.67 9.34
C LEU A 166 16.33 8.32 8.04
N TYR A 167 15.01 8.44 7.89
CA TYR A 167 14.40 9.17 6.79
C TYR A 167 14.85 10.63 6.82
N GLU A 168 14.64 11.34 7.93
CA GLU A 168 14.97 12.78 8.04
C GLU A 168 16.46 13.04 7.81
N ALA A 169 17.33 12.20 8.37
CA ALA A 169 18.78 12.33 8.22
C ALA A 169 19.26 12.19 6.76
N MET A 170 18.60 11.34 5.96
CA MET A 170 19.01 11.07 4.58
C MET A 170 18.24 11.88 3.54
N SER A 171 16.97 12.18 3.80
CA SER A 171 16.09 12.95 2.91
C SER A 171 16.37 14.45 2.98
N GLY A 172 16.89 14.92 4.12
CA GLY A 172 17.06 16.34 4.41
C GLY A 172 15.73 17.11 4.45
N GLU A 173 14.63 16.40 4.69
CA GLU A 173 13.26 16.91 4.83
C GLU A 173 12.66 16.28 6.09
N ALA A 174 12.27 17.12 7.05
CA ALA A 174 11.57 16.66 8.23
C ALA A 174 10.17 16.17 7.84
N VAL A 175 9.66 15.16 8.53
CA VAL A 175 8.30 14.67 8.25
C VAL A 175 7.26 15.78 8.51
N GLU A 176 7.58 16.81 9.28
CA GLU A 176 6.70 17.96 9.56
C GLU A 176 6.81 19.14 8.59
N ASP A 177 7.74 19.12 7.62
CA ASP A 177 8.02 20.30 6.79
C ASP A 177 6.84 20.75 5.90
N ASN A 178 5.89 19.85 5.62
CA ASN A 178 4.72 20.17 4.78
C ASN A 178 3.41 19.56 5.33
N PRO A 179 2.76 20.21 6.31
CA PRO A 179 1.55 19.69 6.96
C PRO A 179 0.34 19.64 6.01
N GLU A 180 0.24 20.58 5.07
CA GLU A 180 -0.84 20.61 4.07
C GLU A 180 -0.74 19.41 3.12
N LEU A 181 0.46 19.14 2.60
CA LEU A 181 0.71 17.98 1.74
C LEU A 181 0.41 16.67 2.47
N ARG A 182 0.80 16.56 3.75
CA ARG A 182 0.50 15.39 4.57
C ARG A 182 -0.98 15.18 4.76
N SER A 183 -1.71 16.25 5.11
CA SER A 183 -3.16 16.19 5.25
C SER A 183 -3.84 15.74 3.95
N ALA A 184 -3.40 16.29 2.82
CA ALA A 184 -3.92 15.91 1.51
C ALA A 184 -3.62 14.43 1.18
N ILE A 185 -2.39 13.97 1.40
CA ILE A 185 -2.00 12.58 1.19
C ILE A 185 -2.77 11.63 2.13
N ALA A 186 -3.05 12.01 3.37
CA ALA A 186 -3.83 11.21 4.32
C ALA A 186 -5.33 11.13 3.97
N GLY A 187 -5.84 12.12 3.24
CA GLY A 187 -7.24 12.23 2.85
C GLY A 187 -7.67 11.27 1.74
N ASP A 188 -8.88 11.48 1.21
CA ASP A 188 -9.40 10.66 0.12
C ASP A 188 -8.69 10.94 -1.20
N LEU A 189 -8.58 9.91 -2.04
CA LEU A 189 -8.03 10.07 -3.39
C LEU A 189 -9.16 10.22 -4.42
N PRO A 190 -8.94 11.03 -5.48
CA PRO A 190 -9.88 11.19 -6.59
C PRO A 190 -9.91 9.98 -7.54
N VAL A 191 -9.17 8.91 -7.24
CA VAL A 191 -9.04 7.69 -8.03
C VAL A 191 -9.17 6.48 -7.12
N PRO A 192 -9.55 5.29 -7.65
CA PRO A 192 -9.60 4.07 -6.87
C PRO A 192 -8.31 3.78 -6.10
N ALA A 193 -8.43 3.43 -4.82
CA ALA A 193 -7.31 3.28 -3.90
C ALA A 193 -7.42 2.02 -3.04
N THR A 194 -6.38 1.18 -3.06
CA THR A 194 -6.28 0.01 -2.18
C THR A 194 -5.05 0.15 -1.28
N SER A 195 -5.24 0.03 0.02
CA SER A 195 -4.13 -0.10 0.98
C SER A 195 -3.98 -1.54 1.43
N ILE A 196 -2.79 -2.12 1.22
CA ILE A 196 -2.44 -3.46 1.69
C ILE A 196 -1.44 -3.31 2.84
N TYR A 197 -1.76 -3.87 3.99
CA TYR A 197 -0.94 -3.74 5.20
C TYR A 197 -0.86 -5.05 5.98
N SER A 198 0.01 -5.10 6.98
CA SER A 198 0.04 -6.20 7.94
C SER A 198 0.17 -5.69 9.37
N ARG A 199 -0.58 -6.27 10.31
CA ARG A 199 -0.44 -5.95 11.74
C ARG A 199 0.90 -6.41 12.33
N THR A 200 1.61 -7.29 11.62
CA THR A 200 2.95 -7.78 12.00
C THR A 200 4.10 -7.06 11.31
N ASP A 201 3.83 -5.93 10.67
CA ASP A 201 4.84 -5.02 10.13
C ASP A 201 5.77 -4.53 11.26
N GLY A 202 7.08 -4.74 11.09
CA GLY A 202 8.12 -4.39 12.07
C GLY A 202 8.74 -3.01 11.86
N ILE A 203 8.43 -2.34 10.76
CA ILE A 203 9.01 -1.03 10.41
C ILE A 203 8.00 0.08 10.71
N VAL A 204 6.77 -0.08 10.23
CA VAL A 204 5.71 0.90 10.26
C VAL A 204 4.55 0.42 11.14
N ASN A 205 4.01 1.30 11.98
CA ASN A 205 2.76 1.00 12.66
C ASN A 205 1.62 0.92 11.63
N TRP A 206 1.04 -0.26 11.47
CA TRP A 206 -0.01 -0.55 10.48
C TRP A 206 -1.20 0.42 10.49
N ARG A 207 -1.52 1.05 11.63
CA ARG A 207 -2.59 2.05 11.74
C ARG A 207 -2.32 3.31 10.91
N THR A 208 -1.06 3.55 10.56
CA THR A 208 -0.66 4.66 9.67
C THR A 208 -0.85 4.30 8.19
N CYS A 209 -1.18 3.04 7.87
CA CYS A 209 -1.45 2.57 6.52
C CYS A 209 -2.95 2.54 6.19
N LEU A 210 -3.82 2.86 7.13
CA LEU A 210 -5.27 2.75 6.93
C LEU A 210 -5.80 3.94 6.13
N SER A 211 -6.43 3.65 5.01
CA SER A 211 -7.29 4.59 4.28
C SER A 211 -8.69 4.58 4.89
N ARG A 212 -9.40 5.70 4.82
CA ARG A 212 -10.83 5.71 5.07
C ARG A 212 -11.53 4.87 3.99
N ALA A 213 -12.33 3.89 4.40
CA ALA A 213 -13.09 3.06 3.47
C ALA A 213 -14.18 3.88 2.76
N SER A 214 -14.37 3.64 1.46
CA SER A 214 -15.39 4.28 0.64
C SER A 214 -15.78 3.39 -0.54
N ASP A 215 -16.67 3.86 -1.40
CA ASP A 215 -17.04 3.17 -2.64
C ASP A 215 -15.89 3.07 -3.65
N THR A 216 -14.77 3.76 -3.41
CA THR A 216 -13.56 3.74 -4.26
C THR A 216 -12.27 3.49 -3.46
N ALA A 217 -12.38 3.22 -2.15
CA ALA A 217 -11.22 3.01 -1.29
C ALA A 217 -11.41 1.83 -0.33
N GLU A 218 -10.36 1.04 -0.14
CA GLU A 218 -10.41 -0.12 0.75
C GLU A 218 -9.06 -0.41 1.43
N ASN A 219 -9.12 -1.20 2.51
CA ASN A 219 -7.96 -1.78 3.14
C ASN A 219 -8.00 -3.31 3.09
N ILE A 220 -6.84 -3.92 2.82
CA ILE A 220 -6.61 -5.37 2.81
C ILE A 220 -5.51 -5.68 3.81
N GLU A 221 -5.88 -6.30 4.93
CA GLU A 221 -4.90 -6.84 5.87
C GLU A 221 -4.41 -8.21 5.38
N VAL A 222 -3.09 -8.35 5.22
CA VAL A 222 -2.41 -9.62 5.02
C VAL A 222 -1.82 -10.09 6.35
N HIS A 223 -2.25 -11.26 6.81
CA HIS A 223 -1.75 -11.85 8.05
C HIS A 223 -0.28 -12.29 7.93
N LEU A 224 0.47 -12.07 9.01
CA LEU A 224 1.84 -12.56 9.19
C LEU A 224 2.86 -12.12 8.11
N ALA A 225 2.59 -11.03 7.38
CA ALA A 225 3.56 -10.44 6.45
C ALA A 225 4.49 -9.47 7.19
N SER A 226 5.75 -9.45 6.78
CA SER A 226 6.72 -8.43 7.18
C SER A 226 6.65 -7.20 6.26
N HIS A 227 7.15 -6.05 6.71
CA HIS A 227 7.21 -4.84 5.88
C HIS A 227 7.98 -5.05 4.58
N VAL A 228 9.15 -5.67 4.69
CA VAL A 228 10.03 -6.00 3.56
C VAL A 228 9.42 -7.10 2.70
N GLY A 229 8.73 -8.03 3.34
CA GLY A 229 8.03 -9.13 2.69
C GLY A 229 6.80 -8.73 1.90
N LEU A 230 6.08 -7.65 2.25
CA LEU A 230 4.85 -7.22 1.56
C LEU A 230 5.03 -7.05 0.04
N GLY A 231 6.20 -6.60 -0.42
CA GLY A 231 6.50 -6.46 -1.86
C GLY A 231 6.66 -7.79 -2.62
N VAL A 232 6.80 -8.90 -1.90
CA VAL A 232 7.08 -10.23 -2.43
C VAL A 232 6.21 -11.32 -1.79
N ASN A 233 5.27 -10.99 -0.93
CA ASN A 233 4.41 -11.93 -0.24
C ASN A 233 3.36 -12.50 -1.22
N PRO A 234 3.13 -13.83 -1.28
CA PRO A 234 2.20 -14.41 -2.24
C PRO A 234 0.78 -13.84 -2.15
N ALA A 235 0.26 -13.68 -0.92
CA ALA A 235 -1.08 -13.14 -0.71
C ALA A 235 -1.15 -11.65 -1.08
N ALA A 236 -0.11 -10.87 -0.80
CA ALA A 236 -0.04 -9.48 -1.23
C ALA A 236 0.05 -9.37 -2.76
N LEU A 237 0.89 -10.18 -3.42
CA LEU A 237 1.03 -10.22 -4.87
C LEU A 237 -0.28 -10.63 -5.57
N TRP A 238 -1.00 -11.61 -5.02
CA TRP A 238 -2.32 -11.99 -5.51
C TRP A 238 -3.30 -10.81 -5.42
N ALA A 239 -3.37 -10.14 -4.27
CA ALA A 239 -4.22 -8.98 -4.09
C ALA A 239 -3.85 -7.85 -5.06
N VAL A 240 -2.56 -7.52 -5.22
CA VAL A 240 -2.10 -6.52 -6.19
C VAL A 240 -2.57 -6.87 -7.61
N ALA A 241 -2.38 -8.11 -8.06
CA ALA A 241 -2.81 -8.55 -9.38
C ALA A 241 -4.32 -8.43 -9.58
N ASP A 242 -5.10 -8.90 -8.59
CA ASP A 242 -6.55 -8.84 -8.62
C ASP A 242 -7.07 -7.38 -8.67
N ARG A 243 -6.49 -6.47 -7.87
CA ARG A 243 -6.84 -5.04 -7.90
C ARG A 243 -6.48 -4.39 -9.24
N LEU A 244 -5.34 -4.74 -9.82
CA LEU A 244 -4.94 -4.23 -11.13
C LEU A 244 -5.79 -4.79 -12.27
N ALA A 245 -6.42 -5.96 -12.12
CA ALA A 245 -7.27 -6.53 -13.15
C ALA A 245 -8.63 -5.83 -13.32
N GLN A 246 -8.99 -4.89 -12.43
CA GLN A 246 -10.25 -4.16 -12.53
C GLN A 246 -10.28 -3.22 -13.74
N PRO A 247 -11.40 -3.14 -14.49
CA PRO A 247 -11.55 -2.20 -15.60
C PRO A 247 -11.35 -0.73 -15.18
N GLU A 248 -10.92 0.12 -16.11
CA GLU A 248 -10.77 1.54 -15.84
C GLU A 248 -12.12 2.18 -15.51
N GLY A 249 -12.18 2.96 -14.43
CA GLY A 249 -13.41 3.61 -13.97
C GLY A 249 -14.34 2.72 -13.13
N GLU A 250 -14.00 1.43 -12.96
CA GLU A 250 -14.72 0.53 -12.08
C GLU A 250 -13.94 0.31 -10.78
N PHE A 251 -14.68 0.13 -9.67
CA PHE A 251 -14.12 -0.33 -8.42
C PHE A 251 -15.06 -1.32 -7.75
N ARG A 252 -14.50 -2.47 -7.38
CA ARG A 252 -15.13 -3.50 -6.57
C ARG A 252 -14.19 -3.85 -5.43
N GLN A 253 -14.75 -3.98 -4.24
CA GLN A 253 -14.04 -4.40 -3.03
C GLN A 253 -13.38 -5.78 -3.20
N PHE A 254 -12.36 -6.07 -2.40
CA PHE A 254 -11.53 -7.26 -2.57
C PHE A 254 -12.27 -8.50 -2.13
N ASP A 255 -12.44 -9.42 -3.07
CA ASP A 255 -12.90 -10.75 -2.74
C ASP A 255 -11.76 -11.50 -2.06
N ARG A 256 -11.95 -11.75 -0.77
CA ARG A 256 -11.00 -12.49 0.06
C ARG A 256 -11.15 -13.99 -0.12
N SER A 257 -12.07 -14.44 -0.97
CA SER A 257 -12.13 -15.81 -1.44
C SER A 257 -10.98 -16.10 -2.41
N GLY A 258 -10.54 -17.36 -2.47
CA GLY A 258 -9.48 -17.79 -3.38
C GLY A 258 -8.33 -18.52 -2.69
N PRO A 259 -7.20 -18.73 -3.40
CA PRO A 259 -6.13 -19.62 -2.96
C PRO A 259 -5.40 -19.13 -1.71
N PHE A 260 -5.54 -17.85 -1.36
CA PHE A 260 -4.92 -17.22 -0.20
C PHE A 260 -5.93 -16.76 0.85
N ALA A 261 -7.17 -17.28 0.85
CA ALA A 261 -8.24 -16.80 1.74
C ALA A 261 -7.84 -16.76 3.23
N ILE A 262 -7.10 -17.76 3.71
CA ILE A 262 -6.62 -17.85 5.09
C ILE A 262 -5.59 -16.76 5.47
N ALA A 263 -5.02 -16.08 4.48
CA ALA A 263 -4.02 -15.03 4.67
C ALA A 263 -4.64 -13.63 4.78
N TYR A 264 -5.95 -13.48 4.61
CA TYR A 264 -6.63 -12.18 4.65
C TYR A 264 -7.56 -12.05 5.85
N SER A 265 -7.55 -10.87 6.47
CA SER A 265 -8.51 -10.53 7.53
C SER A 265 -9.90 -10.28 6.95
N PRO A 266 -10.99 -10.65 7.65
CA PRO A 266 -12.36 -10.33 7.25
C PRO A 266 -12.56 -8.81 7.05
N PRO A 267 -13.50 -8.39 6.18
CA PRO A 267 -13.71 -6.97 5.86
C PRO A 267 -13.94 -6.08 7.09
N GLU A 268 -14.73 -6.55 8.05
CA GLU A 268 -15.07 -5.83 9.29
C GLU A 268 -13.83 -5.45 10.12
N ASN A 269 -12.82 -6.34 10.13
CA ASN A 269 -11.58 -6.17 10.87
C ASN A 269 -10.51 -5.44 10.07
N ALA A 270 -10.55 -5.51 8.74
CA ALA A 270 -9.54 -4.91 7.87
C ALA A 270 -9.69 -3.39 7.75
N GLN A 271 -10.92 -2.87 7.89
CA GLN A 271 -11.25 -1.44 7.77
C GLN A 271 -11.16 -0.67 9.10
N SER A 272 -10.89 -1.37 10.21
CA SER A 272 -10.93 -0.86 11.59
C SER A 272 -9.54 -0.71 12.22
#